data_AF-A0A3C0BEF0-F1
#
_entry.id   AF-A0A3C0BEF0-F1
#
_cell.length_a   1.000
_cell.length_b   1.000
_cell.length_c   1.000
_cell.angle_alpha   90.00
_cell.angle_beta   90.00
_cell.angle_gamma   90.00
#
_symmetry.space_group_name_H-M   'P 1'
#
loop_
_entity.id
_entity.type
_entity.pdbx_description
1 polymer ?
#
loop_
_entity_poly.entity_id
_entity_poly.type
_entity_poly.pdbx_seq_one_letter_code
_entity_poly.pdbx_strand_id
1 'polypeptide(L)'
;MKKNRLLKGVFISLALLIVLLWAGGLFLNNYIESRLLSQEIYGYKTDSVEENVNLFKLSITLNNILLNADSSDSKLRIKKFRVGGLNPFKIFFNDEISTSNISIEGIDVFFQPSAHTKLQKKGTSKSKKDFKIFTQNLSVDVDSFVWLDSNSTVSDTLLYVEARFSGTKLAWDQGSNDTAFPVTYHSLILTVPYARLAVSDSLYYLDFFNLELNTEDSVISMQLVKLGTNYERYEIGNVTGLQRDWLDLSWDGINIYPVNFPKALSDTALIAGAVRIERFEARAFKDRRRTFP
;
A
#
# COMPACT_ATOMS: atom_id res chain seq x y z
N MET A 1 -1.05 55.58 35.05
CA MET A 1 -2.08 54.53 35.18
C MET A 1 -2.56 53.89 33.87
N LYS A 2 -2.53 54.55 32.69
CA LYS A 2 -3.00 53.97 31.41
C LYS A 2 -2.13 52.81 30.84
N LYS A 3 -0.81 52.82 31.07
CA LYS A 3 0.13 51.79 30.60
C LYS A 3 -0.17 50.37 31.15
N ASN A 4 -0.57 50.27 32.43
CA ASN A 4 -0.93 48.99 33.04
C ASN A 4 -2.28 48.42 32.55
N ARG A 5 -3.19 49.25 32.02
CA ARG A 5 -4.45 48.77 31.43
C ARG A 5 -4.24 48.16 30.05
N LEU A 6 -3.37 48.77 29.24
CA LEU A 6 -2.96 48.22 27.94
C LEU A 6 -2.17 46.92 28.10
N LEU A 7 -1.20 46.88 29.03
CA LEU A 7 -0.43 45.66 29.32
C LEU A 7 -1.31 44.52 29.84
N LYS A 8 -2.28 44.80 30.72
CA LYS A 8 -3.27 43.81 31.17
C LYS A 8 -4.19 43.35 30.03
N GLY A 9 -4.62 44.25 29.15
CA GLY A 9 -5.44 43.90 27.98
C GLY A 9 -4.71 43.00 26.98
N VAL A 10 -3.44 43.29 26.71
CA VAL A 10 -2.56 42.44 25.87
C VAL A 10 -2.32 41.08 26.53
N PHE A 11 -2.08 41.04 27.84
CA PHE A 11 -1.87 39.78 28.56
C PHE A 11 -3.14 38.91 28.59
N ILE A 12 -4.32 39.52 28.79
CA ILE A 12 -5.60 38.81 28.75
C ILE A 12 -5.90 38.28 27.35
N SER A 13 -5.67 39.07 26.30
CA SER A 13 -5.88 38.61 24.91
C SER A 13 -4.90 37.50 24.51
N LEU A 14 -3.64 37.57 24.96
CA LEU A 14 -2.66 36.51 24.75
C LEU A 14 -3.03 35.22 25.54
N ALA A 15 -3.46 35.36 26.79
CA ALA A 15 -3.92 34.23 27.60
C ALA A 15 -5.18 33.58 26.98
N LEU A 16 -6.11 34.39 26.46
CA LEU A 16 -7.32 33.91 25.79
C LEU A 16 -6.98 33.18 24.49
N LEU A 17 -6.01 33.69 23.71
CA LEU A 17 -5.49 33.04 22.52
C LEU A 17 -4.86 31.68 22.87
N ILE A 18 -4.05 31.62 23.93
CA ILE A 18 -3.43 30.37 24.41
C ILE A 18 -4.49 29.38 24.84
N VAL A 19 -5.50 29.80 25.61
CA VAL A 19 -6.60 28.92 26.05
C VAL A 19 -7.43 28.44 24.86
N LEU A 20 -7.69 29.28 23.85
CA LEU A 20 -8.38 28.88 22.62
C LEU A 20 -7.56 27.88 21.79
N LEU A 21 -6.25 28.09 21.68
CA LEU A 21 -5.33 27.14 21.03
C LEU A 21 -5.28 25.80 21.78
N TRP A 22 -5.30 25.84 23.12
CA TRP A 22 -5.29 24.66 23.98
C TRP A 22 -6.62 23.88 23.91
N ALA A 23 -7.75 24.59 24.01
CA ALA A 23 -9.09 24.01 23.91
C ALA A 23 -9.37 23.46 22.50
N GLY A 24 -8.99 24.20 21.45
CA GLY A 24 -9.04 23.71 20.07
C GLY A 24 -8.20 22.46 19.89
N GLY A 25 -7.09 22.38 20.62
CA GLY A 25 -6.22 21.22 20.63
C GLY A 25 -6.83 19.94 21.18
N LEU A 26 -7.40 20.03 22.38
CA LEU A 26 -8.11 18.91 23.01
C LEU A 26 -9.32 18.47 22.18
N PHE A 27 -10.04 19.43 21.58
CA PHE A 27 -11.20 19.13 20.76
C PHE A 27 -10.82 18.40 19.46
N LEU A 28 -9.72 18.80 18.81
CA LEU A 28 -9.19 18.12 17.62
C LEU A 28 -8.72 16.71 17.94
N ASN A 29 -8.02 16.50 19.05
CA ASN A 29 -7.55 15.18 19.46
C ASN A 29 -8.73 14.22 19.66
N ASN A 30 -9.72 14.60 20.48
CA ASN A 30 -10.90 13.78 20.76
C ASN A 30 -11.78 13.57 19.51
N TYR A 31 -11.86 14.56 18.61
CA TYR A 31 -12.61 14.45 17.36
C TYR A 31 -11.95 13.45 16.39
N ILE A 32 -10.62 13.44 16.30
CA ILE A 32 -9.85 12.49 15.49
C ILE A 32 -9.98 11.08 16.08
N GLU A 33 -9.74 10.93 17.38
CA GLU A 33 -9.83 9.64 18.10
C GLU A 33 -11.23 9.01 17.95
N SER A 34 -12.29 9.79 18.18
CA SER A 34 -13.66 9.30 18.01
C SER A 34 -14.02 8.94 16.58
N ARG A 35 -13.50 9.65 15.56
CA ARG A 35 -13.70 9.31 14.14
C ARG A 35 -12.90 8.08 13.70
N LEU A 36 -11.68 7.89 14.21
CA LEU A 36 -10.82 6.76 13.84
C LEU A 36 -11.33 5.45 14.47
N LEU A 37 -11.77 5.50 15.73
CA LEU A 37 -12.30 4.33 16.43
C LEU A 37 -13.74 3.95 16.00
N SER A 38 -14.53 4.90 15.46
CA SER A 38 -15.92 4.63 15.05
C SER A 38 -16.08 4.18 13.60
N GLN A 39 -15.02 4.21 12.79
CA GLN A 39 -15.09 3.84 11.38
C GLN A 39 -14.59 2.41 11.15
N GLU A 40 -15.49 1.54 10.71
CA GLU A 40 -15.12 0.28 10.06
C GLU A 40 -14.44 0.61 8.71
N ILE A 41 -13.14 0.34 8.60
CA ILE A 41 -12.40 0.52 7.36
C ILE A 41 -12.52 -0.77 6.55
N TYR A 42 -13.42 -0.81 5.57
CA TYR A 42 -13.54 -1.91 4.60
C TYR A 42 -13.62 -3.32 5.23
N GLY A 43 -14.34 -3.48 6.35
CA GLY A 43 -14.52 -4.78 7.01
C GLY A 43 -13.38 -5.21 7.95
N TYR A 44 -12.46 -4.30 8.25
CA TYR A 44 -11.47 -4.45 9.31
C TYR A 44 -11.85 -3.63 10.54
N LYS A 45 -11.65 -4.22 11.72
CA LYS A 45 -11.78 -3.54 13.00
C LYS A 45 -10.42 -3.10 13.52
N THR A 46 -10.41 -1.90 14.10
CA THR A 46 -9.24 -1.31 14.72
C THR A 46 -9.14 -1.79 16.17
N ASP A 47 -8.12 -2.57 16.50
CA ASP A 47 -7.95 -3.13 17.85
C ASP A 47 -7.17 -2.19 18.77
N SER A 48 -6.15 -1.50 18.24
CA SER A 48 -5.32 -0.57 19.00
C SER A 48 -4.70 0.49 18.09
N VAL A 49 -4.72 1.74 18.55
CA VAL A 49 -4.00 2.86 17.92
C VAL A 49 -3.44 3.73 19.04
N GLU A 50 -2.14 3.98 19.02
CA GLU A 50 -1.53 5.01 19.86
C GLU A 50 -1.49 6.32 19.08
N GLU A 51 -2.30 7.30 19.50
CA GLU A 51 -2.45 8.57 18.80
C GLU A 51 -1.54 9.65 19.39
N ASN A 52 -0.83 10.38 18.53
CA ASN A 52 -0.13 11.60 18.89
C ASN A 52 -0.48 12.70 17.90
N VAL A 53 -1.36 13.61 18.33
CA VAL A 53 -1.75 14.79 17.55
C VAL A 53 -0.91 15.98 18.01
N ASN A 54 -0.07 16.51 17.11
CA ASN A 54 0.68 17.73 17.36
C ASN A 54 0.07 18.90 16.59
N LEU A 55 -0.64 19.75 17.31
CA LEU A 55 -1.43 20.85 16.76
C LEU A 55 -0.56 22.03 16.33
N PHE A 56 0.54 22.29 17.04
CA PHE A 56 1.50 23.33 16.67
C PHE A 56 2.23 22.99 15.37
N LYS A 57 2.42 21.70 15.09
CA LYS A 57 3.01 21.20 13.84
C LYS A 57 1.97 20.86 12.77
N LEU A 58 0.67 21.02 13.06
CA LEU A 58 -0.44 20.62 12.19
C LEU A 58 -0.22 19.23 11.61
N SER A 59 0.11 18.28 12.49
CA SER A 59 0.48 16.92 12.11
C SER A 59 -0.20 15.90 13.00
N ILE A 60 -0.68 14.82 12.38
CA ILE A 60 -1.24 13.65 13.06
C ILE A 60 -0.22 12.53 12.89
N THR A 61 0.14 11.87 13.98
CA THR A 61 0.93 10.64 13.96
C THR A 61 0.17 9.56 14.70
N LEU A 62 -0.09 8.45 14.04
CA LEU A 62 -0.68 7.26 14.61
C LEU A 62 0.41 6.19 14.64
N ASN A 63 0.61 5.54 15.78
CA ASN A 63 1.60 4.48 15.94
C ASN A 63 0.90 3.15 16.24
N ASN A 64 1.55 2.06 15.83
CA ASN A 64 1.15 0.68 16.14
C ASN A 64 -0.32 0.39 15.83
N ILE A 65 -0.79 0.78 14.63
CA ILE A 65 -2.15 0.48 14.19
C ILE A 65 -2.22 -1.02 13.90
N LEU A 66 -3.14 -1.72 14.58
CA LEU A 66 -3.46 -3.11 14.30
C LEU A 66 -4.91 -3.20 13.84
N LEU A 67 -5.11 -3.68 12.61
CA LEU A 67 -6.43 -3.96 12.06
C LEU A 67 -6.59 -5.46 11.82
N ASN A 68 -7.67 -6.04 12.34
CA ASN A 68 -8.02 -7.44 12.15
C ASN A 68 -9.27 -7.56 11.28
N ALA A 69 -9.27 -8.52 10.35
CA ALA A 69 -10.42 -8.78 9.51
C ALA A 69 -11.53 -9.48 10.30
N ASP A 70 -12.78 -9.07 10.10
CA ASP A 70 -13.93 -9.66 10.80
C ASP A 70 -14.25 -11.11 10.37
N SER A 71 -13.77 -11.54 9.20
CA SER A 71 -14.21 -12.79 8.54
C SER A 71 -13.07 -13.67 8.02
N SER A 72 -11.83 -13.38 8.41
CA SER A 72 -10.64 -14.15 8.04
C SER A 72 -9.54 -13.95 9.07
N ASP A 73 -8.53 -14.82 9.09
CA ASP A 73 -7.33 -14.65 9.91
C ASP A 73 -6.36 -13.57 9.37
N SER A 74 -6.82 -12.75 8.43
CA SER A 74 -6.04 -11.66 7.85
C SER A 74 -5.82 -10.53 8.84
N LYS A 75 -4.59 -10.01 8.86
CA LYS A 75 -4.14 -8.95 9.76
C LYS A 75 -3.37 -7.89 8.99
N LEU A 76 -3.63 -6.63 9.32
CA LEU A 76 -2.86 -5.49 8.83
C LEU A 76 -2.22 -4.81 10.03
N ARG A 77 -0.90 -4.66 9.99
CA ARG A 77 -0.17 -3.87 10.98
C ARG A 77 0.50 -2.70 10.28
N ILE A 78 0.39 -1.52 10.88
CA ILE A 78 1.08 -0.32 10.42
C ILE A 78 1.88 0.21 11.61
N LYS A 79 3.21 0.20 11.50
CA LYS A 79 4.08 0.70 12.58
C LYS A 79 3.82 2.18 12.83
N LYS A 80 3.72 2.97 11.77
CA LYS A 80 3.52 4.41 11.89
C LYS A 80 2.85 5.02 10.67
N PHE A 81 1.80 5.79 10.91
CA PHE A 81 1.11 6.60 9.93
C PHE A 81 1.24 8.06 10.33
N ARG A 82 1.69 8.92 9.40
CA ARG A 82 1.87 10.33 9.68
C ARG A 82 1.32 11.20 8.56
N VAL A 83 0.60 12.23 8.95
CA VAL A 83 0.14 13.30 8.07
C VAL A 83 0.68 14.62 8.60
N GLY A 84 1.30 15.43 7.76
CA GLY A 84 1.93 16.69 8.17
C GLY A 84 1.58 17.86 7.26
N GLY A 85 1.52 19.06 7.84
CA GLY A 85 1.12 20.27 7.11
C GLY A 85 -0.35 20.26 6.75
N LEU A 86 -1.20 19.77 7.66
CA LEU A 86 -2.66 19.78 7.51
C LEU A 86 -3.16 21.22 7.43
N ASN A 87 -4.10 21.47 6.52
CA ASN A 87 -4.83 22.73 6.49
C ASN A 87 -6.19 22.59 7.20
N PRO A 88 -6.31 22.96 8.48
CA PRO A 88 -7.55 22.79 9.24
C PRO A 88 -8.72 23.57 8.62
N PHE A 89 -8.47 24.74 8.01
CA PHE A 89 -9.53 25.50 7.35
C PHE A 89 -10.18 24.72 6.21
N LYS A 90 -9.38 24.07 5.36
CA LYS A 90 -9.91 23.25 4.27
C LYS A 90 -10.67 22.01 4.77
N ILE A 91 -10.22 21.41 5.88
CA ILE A 91 -10.87 20.24 6.48
C ILE A 91 -12.23 20.61 7.06
N PHE A 92 -12.31 21.71 7.82
CA PHE A 92 -13.55 22.10 8.52
C PHE A 92 -14.56 22.85 7.64
N PHE A 93 -14.11 23.60 6.64
CA PHE A 93 -14.99 24.46 5.83
C PHE A 93 -15.23 23.96 4.41
N ASN A 94 -14.32 23.15 3.83
CA ASN A 94 -14.39 22.73 2.43
C ASN A 94 -14.54 21.21 2.24
N ASP A 95 -14.65 20.42 3.33
CA ASP A 95 -14.63 18.95 3.28
C ASP A 95 -13.42 18.38 2.48
N GLU A 96 -12.27 19.08 2.52
CA GLU A 96 -11.05 18.75 1.77
C GLU A 96 -9.89 18.46 2.73
N ILE A 97 -9.26 17.28 2.61
CA ILE A 97 -7.96 17.04 3.24
C ILE A 97 -6.89 17.57 2.31
N SER A 98 -6.26 18.67 2.72
CA SER A 98 -5.08 19.22 2.04
C SER A 98 -3.89 19.13 2.99
N THR A 99 -2.86 18.41 2.58
CA THR A 99 -1.68 18.10 3.38
C THR A 99 -0.39 18.25 2.58
N SER A 100 0.73 18.51 3.26
CA SER A 100 2.04 18.61 2.61
C SER A 100 2.69 17.23 2.45
N ASN A 101 2.48 16.35 3.41
CA ASN A 101 3.06 15.03 3.39
C ASN A 101 2.13 14.00 4.04
N ILE A 102 2.04 12.83 3.41
CA ILE A 102 1.48 11.61 3.98
C ILE A 102 2.61 10.58 3.94
N SER A 103 2.92 9.96 5.07
CA SER A 103 3.90 8.90 5.15
C SER A 103 3.34 7.73 5.94
N ILE A 104 3.41 6.53 5.36
CA ILE A 104 3.06 5.28 6.03
C ILE A 104 4.33 4.44 6.08
N GLU A 105 4.81 4.16 7.28
CA GLU A 105 6.04 3.45 7.53
C GLU A 105 5.71 2.07 8.11
N GLY A 106 6.31 1.04 7.52
CA GLY A 106 6.28 -0.33 8.00
C GLY A 106 4.88 -0.94 8.04
N ILE A 107 4.33 -1.16 6.84
CA ILE A 107 3.10 -1.93 6.67
C ILE A 107 3.45 -3.42 6.58
N ASP A 108 2.87 -4.23 7.46
CA ASP A 108 2.84 -5.68 7.35
C ASP A 108 1.41 -6.13 7.04
N VAL A 109 1.21 -6.81 5.92
CA VAL A 109 -0.07 -7.38 5.50
C VAL A 109 0.04 -8.89 5.52
N PHE A 110 -0.78 -9.53 6.34
CA PHE A 110 -0.97 -10.97 6.34
C PHE A 110 -2.37 -11.27 5.84
N PHE A 111 -2.48 -11.90 4.67
CA PHE A 111 -3.76 -12.26 4.08
C PHE A 111 -3.88 -13.78 4.01
N GLN A 112 -4.91 -14.30 4.68
CA GLN A 112 -5.25 -15.73 4.63
C GLN A 112 -6.76 -15.84 4.39
N PRO A 113 -7.19 -16.24 3.19
CA PRO A 113 -8.60 -16.47 2.94
C PRO A 113 -9.10 -17.63 3.81
N SER A 114 -10.25 -17.49 4.45
CA SER A 114 -10.90 -18.63 5.12
C SER A 114 -11.81 -19.36 4.12
N ALA A 115 -11.85 -20.69 4.18
CA ALA A 115 -12.68 -21.54 3.31
C ALA A 115 -14.21 -21.26 3.39
N HIS A 116 -14.65 -20.39 4.31
CA HIS A 116 -16.04 -20.02 4.55
C HIS A 116 -16.36 -18.55 4.29
N THR A 117 -15.45 -17.78 3.69
CA THR A 117 -15.72 -16.38 3.36
C THR A 117 -16.62 -16.29 2.13
N LYS A 118 -17.92 -16.55 2.31
CA LYS A 118 -18.93 -15.97 1.40
C LYS A 118 -18.75 -14.46 1.52
N LEU A 119 -18.20 -13.83 0.49
CA LEU A 119 -18.23 -12.38 0.31
C LEU A 119 -19.67 -11.93 0.56
N GLN A 120 -19.97 -11.46 1.77
CA GLN A 120 -21.26 -10.86 2.04
C GLN A 120 -21.28 -9.58 1.22
N LYS A 121 -21.96 -9.62 0.06
CA LYS A 121 -22.47 -8.41 -0.59
C LYS A 121 -23.44 -7.76 0.39
N LYS A 122 -22.92 -6.94 1.31
CA LYS A 122 -23.73 -6.15 2.23
C LYS A 122 -23.72 -4.69 1.81
N GLY A 123 -24.92 -4.21 1.50
CA GLY A 123 -25.32 -2.83 1.66
C GLY A 123 -24.97 -1.93 0.49
N THR A 124 -25.99 -1.55 -0.27
CA THR A 124 -26.03 -0.29 -1.01
C THR A 124 -25.58 0.84 -0.08
N SER A 125 -24.36 1.33 -0.30
CA SER A 125 -23.81 2.49 0.41
C SER A 125 -24.73 3.67 0.19
N LYS A 126 -25.15 4.32 1.28
CA LYS A 126 -25.65 5.71 1.24
C LYS A 126 -24.65 6.54 0.45
N SER A 127 -25.17 7.47 -0.37
CA SER A 127 -24.42 8.44 -1.17
C SER A 127 -23.13 8.84 -0.45
N LYS A 128 -21.99 8.41 -1.02
CA LYS A 128 -20.67 8.85 -0.57
C LYS A 128 -20.65 10.36 -0.74
N LYS A 129 -20.43 11.07 0.35
CA LYS A 129 -20.14 12.50 0.30
C LYS A 129 -18.85 12.67 -0.52
N ASP A 130 -18.87 13.55 -1.52
CA ASP A 130 -17.69 13.85 -2.32
C ASP A 130 -16.59 14.35 -1.39
N PHE A 131 -15.50 13.60 -1.31
CA PHE A 131 -14.38 13.89 -0.44
C PHE A 131 -13.12 13.99 -1.28
N LYS A 132 -12.37 15.07 -1.10
CA LYS A 132 -11.16 15.36 -1.88
C LYS A 132 -9.93 15.27 -0.98
N ILE A 133 -8.93 14.54 -1.47
CA ILE A 133 -7.64 14.39 -0.79
C ILE A 133 -6.57 14.96 -1.70
N PHE A 134 -5.83 15.96 -1.22
CA PHE A 134 -4.69 16.55 -1.88
C PHE A 134 -3.44 16.42 -1.00
N THR A 135 -2.37 15.84 -1.56
CA THR A 135 -1.06 15.79 -0.89
C THR A 135 0.08 16.17 -1.84
N GLN A 136 1.04 16.96 -1.35
CA GLN A 136 2.24 17.27 -2.13
C GLN A 136 3.17 16.06 -2.23
N ASN A 137 3.32 15.29 -1.16
CA ASN A 137 4.15 14.08 -1.14
C ASN A 137 3.40 12.93 -0.45
N LEU A 138 3.46 11.74 -1.03
CA LEU A 138 3.03 10.48 -0.45
C LEU A 138 4.22 9.53 -0.42
N SER A 139 4.44 8.86 0.70
CA SER A 139 5.37 7.75 0.82
C SER A 139 4.69 6.62 1.58
N VAL A 140 4.80 5.40 1.06
CA VAL A 140 4.24 4.19 1.65
C VAL A 140 5.32 3.12 1.61
N ASP A 141 5.71 2.62 2.77
CA ASP A 141 6.68 1.54 2.93
C ASP A 141 5.97 0.28 3.42
N VAL A 142 5.99 -0.75 2.59
CA VAL A 142 5.44 -2.08 2.85
C VAL A 142 6.60 -3.00 3.17
N ASP A 143 6.77 -3.29 4.46
CA ASP A 143 7.81 -4.18 4.96
C ASP A 143 7.53 -5.63 4.54
N SER A 144 6.26 -6.03 4.55
CA SER A 144 5.87 -7.35 4.07
C SER A 144 4.41 -7.40 3.63
N PHE A 145 4.16 -8.01 2.48
CA PHE A 145 2.85 -8.50 2.09
C PHE A 145 2.94 -10.01 1.90
N VAL A 146 2.18 -10.77 2.68
CA VAL A 146 2.16 -12.23 2.67
C VAL A 146 0.74 -12.70 2.36
N TRP A 147 0.57 -13.43 1.25
CA TRP A 147 -0.65 -14.15 0.95
C TRP A 147 -0.42 -15.64 1.11
N LEU A 148 -1.22 -16.28 1.96
CA LEU A 148 -1.22 -17.72 2.22
C LEU A 148 -2.35 -18.45 1.51
N ASP A 149 -2.13 -19.72 1.17
CA ASP A 149 -3.19 -20.62 0.73
C ASP A 149 -4.18 -20.90 1.88
N SER A 150 -5.48 -20.95 1.55
CA SER A 150 -6.55 -21.26 2.49
C SER A 150 -6.68 -22.75 2.80
N ASN A 151 -6.12 -23.63 1.95
CA ASN A 151 -6.43 -25.06 1.93
C ASN A 151 -5.31 -25.97 2.46
N SER A 152 -4.12 -25.43 2.74
CA SER A 152 -2.97 -26.22 3.16
C SER A 152 -2.82 -26.25 4.69
N THR A 153 -2.55 -27.44 5.26
CA THR A 153 -2.21 -27.62 6.68
C THR A 153 -0.79 -27.15 7.01
N VAL A 154 0.02 -26.88 5.98
CA VAL A 154 1.34 -26.24 6.04
C VAL A 154 1.19 -24.88 5.39
N SER A 155 1.59 -23.80 6.06
CA SER A 155 1.47 -22.44 5.54
C SER A 155 2.39 -22.25 4.32
N ASP A 156 1.84 -22.43 3.12
CA ASP A 156 2.56 -22.16 1.88
C ASP A 156 2.28 -20.70 1.46
N THR A 157 3.35 -19.91 1.37
CA THR A 157 3.27 -18.52 0.93
C THR A 157 3.07 -18.47 -0.58
N LEU A 158 1.88 -18.06 -1.02
CA LEU A 158 1.52 -17.89 -2.42
C LEU A 158 2.18 -16.64 -3.01
N LEU A 159 2.21 -15.55 -2.25
CA LEU A 159 2.81 -14.30 -2.68
C LEU A 159 3.51 -13.63 -1.49
N TYR A 160 4.77 -13.27 -1.70
CA TYR A 160 5.54 -12.42 -0.81
C TYR A 160 5.98 -11.17 -1.57
N VAL A 161 5.78 -9.97 -1.01
CA VAL A 161 6.22 -8.71 -1.63
C VAL A 161 6.75 -7.75 -0.56
N GLU A 162 7.90 -7.15 -0.84
CA GLU A 162 8.39 -5.94 -0.19
C GLU A 162 8.24 -4.79 -1.18
N ALA A 163 7.68 -3.64 -0.77
CA ALA A 163 7.41 -2.55 -1.70
C ALA A 163 7.53 -1.17 -1.06
N ARG A 164 8.10 -0.23 -1.81
CA ARG A 164 8.12 1.19 -1.50
C ARG A 164 7.41 1.93 -2.60
N PHE A 165 6.43 2.72 -2.22
CA PHE A 165 5.71 3.60 -3.12
C PHE A 165 5.96 5.04 -2.72
N SER A 166 6.22 5.89 -3.71
CA SER A 166 6.28 7.33 -3.53
C SER A 166 5.53 8.03 -4.65
N GLY A 167 4.89 9.15 -4.32
CA GLY A 167 4.19 9.95 -5.31
C GLY A 167 4.20 11.43 -4.96
N THR A 168 4.18 12.27 -5.98
CA THR A 168 4.21 13.73 -5.84
C THR A 168 2.97 14.38 -6.46
N LYS A 169 2.49 15.46 -5.81
CA LYS A 169 1.32 16.26 -6.20
C LYS A 169 0.10 15.39 -6.51
N LEU A 170 -0.29 14.56 -5.55
CA LEU A 170 -1.43 13.65 -5.67
C LEU A 170 -2.72 14.37 -5.32
N ALA A 171 -3.72 14.28 -6.21
CA ALA A 171 -5.08 14.69 -5.91
C ALA A 171 -6.05 13.57 -6.26
N TRP A 172 -6.80 13.11 -5.26
CA TRP A 172 -7.87 12.13 -5.40
C TRP A 172 -9.22 12.85 -5.28
N ASP A 173 -10.04 12.75 -6.32
CA ASP A 173 -11.40 13.26 -6.36
C ASP A 173 -12.41 12.13 -6.59
N GLN A 174 -13.13 11.70 -5.55
CA GLN A 174 -14.14 10.64 -5.67
C GLN A 174 -15.44 11.06 -6.39
N GLY A 175 -15.64 12.37 -6.66
CA GLY A 175 -16.84 12.86 -7.35
C GLY A 175 -16.75 12.81 -8.88
N SER A 176 -15.58 12.50 -9.42
CA SER A 176 -15.34 12.37 -10.86
C SER A 176 -15.84 11.01 -11.37
N ASN A 177 -17.07 10.98 -11.90
CA ASN A 177 -17.65 9.78 -12.54
C ASN A 177 -16.97 9.38 -13.87
N ASP A 178 -15.97 10.15 -14.34
CA ASP A 178 -15.47 10.07 -15.73
C ASP A 178 -14.12 9.35 -15.90
N THR A 179 -13.52 8.82 -14.83
CA THR A 179 -12.18 8.21 -14.92
C THR A 179 -12.10 6.90 -14.13
N ALA A 180 -11.65 5.82 -14.79
CA ALA A 180 -11.34 4.55 -14.14
C ALA A 180 -10.24 4.67 -13.06
N PHE A 181 -9.42 5.72 -13.12
CA PHE A 181 -8.41 6.05 -12.12
C PHE A 181 -8.58 7.52 -11.66
N PRO A 182 -9.30 7.78 -10.55
CA PRO A 182 -9.67 9.13 -10.10
C PRO A 182 -8.55 9.85 -9.33
N VAL A 183 -7.30 9.62 -9.75
CA VAL A 183 -6.11 10.18 -9.09
C VAL A 183 -5.27 10.92 -10.12
N THR A 184 -5.09 12.21 -9.90
CA THR A 184 -4.11 13.03 -10.63
C THR A 184 -2.79 13.01 -9.87
N TYR A 185 -1.68 13.00 -10.61
CA TYR A 185 -0.32 12.91 -10.04
C TYR A 185 0.68 13.62 -10.95
N HIS A 186 1.82 14.02 -10.39
CA HIS A 186 2.96 14.51 -11.17
C HIS A 186 3.97 13.41 -11.46
N SER A 187 4.41 12.71 -10.42
CA SER A 187 5.25 11.51 -10.54
C SER A 187 4.82 10.44 -9.55
N LEU A 188 4.96 9.18 -9.95
CA LEU A 188 4.78 7.99 -9.14
C LEU A 188 6.01 7.10 -9.34
N ILE A 189 6.56 6.62 -8.23
CA ILE A 189 7.66 5.66 -8.23
C ILE A 189 7.26 4.49 -7.33
N LEU A 190 7.25 3.28 -7.89
CA LEU A 190 7.11 2.04 -7.15
C LEU A 190 8.42 1.27 -7.24
N THR A 191 9.03 0.97 -6.11
CA THR A 191 10.19 0.09 -6.02
C THR A 191 9.79 -1.17 -5.26
N VAL A 192 10.02 -2.32 -5.85
CA VAL A 192 9.81 -3.64 -5.26
C VAL A 192 11.18 -4.31 -5.20
N PRO A 193 11.91 -4.21 -4.07
CA PRO A 193 13.23 -4.82 -3.93
C PRO A 193 13.18 -6.32 -4.16
N TYR A 194 12.13 -6.96 -3.66
CA TYR A 194 11.90 -8.39 -3.81
C TYR A 194 10.42 -8.73 -3.83
N ALA A 195 10.04 -9.61 -4.76
CA ALA A 195 8.75 -10.29 -4.75
C ALA A 195 8.92 -11.75 -5.15
N ARG A 196 8.19 -12.65 -4.50
CA ARG A 196 8.11 -14.08 -4.83
C ARG A 196 6.67 -14.49 -5.02
N LEU A 197 6.37 -15.11 -6.16
CA LEU A 197 5.07 -15.70 -6.47
C LEU A 197 5.24 -17.21 -6.63
N ALA A 198 4.49 -18.00 -5.85
CA ALA A 198 4.37 -19.43 -6.08
C ALA A 198 3.46 -19.69 -7.29
N VAL A 199 3.88 -20.59 -8.18
CA VAL A 199 3.11 -20.96 -9.38
C VAL A 199 3.06 -22.47 -9.57
N SER A 200 1.99 -22.94 -10.22
CA SER A 200 1.69 -24.38 -10.40
C SER A 200 1.69 -25.14 -9.07
N ASP A 201 0.79 -24.78 -8.15
CA ASP A 201 0.61 -25.45 -6.85
C ASP A 201 1.91 -25.53 -6.03
N SER A 202 2.63 -24.40 -5.93
CA SER A 202 3.90 -24.26 -5.21
C SER A 202 5.07 -25.12 -5.75
N LEU A 203 4.92 -25.72 -6.93
CA LEU A 203 5.99 -26.49 -7.57
C LEU A 203 7.12 -25.59 -8.09
N TYR A 204 6.76 -24.42 -8.60
CA TYR A 204 7.69 -23.40 -9.07
C TYR A 204 7.47 -22.09 -8.34
N TYR A 205 8.46 -21.20 -8.47
CA TYR A 205 8.38 -19.83 -8.00
C TYR A 205 8.89 -18.87 -9.06
N LEU A 206 8.29 -17.67 -9.11
CA LEU A 206 8.78 -16.51 -9.82
C LEU A 206 9.32 -15.50 -8.81
N ASP A 207 10.62 -15.29 -8.83
CA ASP A 207 11.27 -14.21 -8.08
C ASP A 207 11.47 -12.99 -8.98
N PHE A 208 11.15 -11.81 -8.46
CA PHE A 208 11.43 -10.52 -9.06
C PHE A 208 12.37 -9.76 -8.11
N PHE A 209 13.49 -9.27 -8.63
CA PHE A 209 14.47 -8.50 -7.88
C PHE A 209 14.58 -7.10 -8.43
N ASN A 210 14.48 -6.11 -7.54
CA ASN A 210 14.61 -4.68 -7.83
C ASN A 210 13.75 -4.27 -9.03
N LEU A 211 12.44 -4.53 -8.95
CA LEU A 211 11.48 -3.97 -9.89
C LEU A 211 11.25 -2.50 -9.56
N GLU A 212 11.37 -1.63 -10.55
CA GLU A 212 11.08 -0.22 -10.43
C GLU A 212 10.13 0.22 -11.53
N LEU A 213 9.03 0.88 -11.15
CA LEU A 213 8.15 1.63 -12.05
C LEU A 213 8.38 3.11 -11.78
N ASN A 214 8.74 3.88 -12.80
CA ASN A 214 8.95 5.32 -12.67
C ASN A 214 8.19 6.05 -13.78
N THR A 215 7.13 6.77 -13.39
CA THR A 215 6.27 7.46 -14.37
C THR A 215 6.90 8.71 -14.96
N GLU A 216 7.88 9.30 -14.29
CA GLU A 216 8.58 10.50 -14.75
C GLU A 216 9.54 10.15 -15.88
N ASP A 217 10.34 9.09 -15.68
CA ASP A 217 11.25 8.58 -16.71
C ASP A 217 10.53 7.70 -17.76
N SER A 218 9.27 7.33 -17.50
CA SER A 218 8.49 6.42 -18.33
C SER A 218 9.16 5.06 -18.52
N VAL A 219 9.75 4.51 -17.46
CA VAL A 219 10.49 3.24 -17.50
C VAL A 219 9.91 2.25 -16.49
N ILE A 220 9.93 0.98 -16.88
CA ILE A 220 9.84 -0.16 -15.95
C ILE A 220 11.15 -0.93 -16.06
N SER A 221 11.88 -1.06 -14.96
CA SER A 221 13.13 -1.79 -14.91
C SER A 221 13.07 -2.92 -13.88
N MET A 222 13.78 -4.01 -14.17
CA MET A 222 13.95 -5.14 -13.25
C MET A 222 15.38 -5.64 -13.38
N GLN A 223 16.05 -5.84 -12.25
CA GLN A 223 17.41 -6.36 -12.27
C GLN A 223 17.45 -7.84 -12.67
N LEU A 224 16.58 -8.64 -12.06
CA LEU A 224 16.51 -10.08 -12.29
C LEU A 224 15.08 -10.57 -12.13
N VAL A 225 14.64 -11.39 -13.08
CA VAL A 225 13.45 -12.23 -12.93
C VAL A 225 13.90 -13.68 -13.01
N LYS A 226 13.51 -14.52 -12.04
CA LYS A 226 13.89 -15.93 -12.00
C LYS A 226 12.65 -16.82 -11.87
N LEU A 227 12.48 -17.75 -12.81
CA LEU A 227 11.58 -18.89 -12.65
C LEU A 227 12.41 -20.07 -12.14
N GLY A 228 12.17 -20.52 -10.92
CA GLY A 228 12.83 -21.70 -10.35
C GLY A 228 11.83 -22.69 -9.78
N THR A 229 12.33 -23.78 -9.22
CA THR A 229 11.53 -24.76 -8.49
C THR A 229 12.05 -24.94 -7.07
N ASN A 230 11.14 -25.22 -6.16
CA ASN A 230 11.45 -25.50 -4.76
C ASN A 230 12.14 -26.87 -4.56
N TYR A 231 12.23 -27.68 -5.62
CA TYR A 231 12.68 -29.07 -5.55
C TYR A 231 13.93 -29.32 -6.40
N GLU A 232 14.75 -30.28 -5.99
CA GLU A 232 15.87 -30.71 -6.82
C GLU A 232 15.38 -31.46 -8.08
N ARG A 233 16.28 -31.60 -9.07
CA ARG A 233 15.99 -32.17 -10.41
C ARG A 233 15.23 -33.50 -10.38
N TYR A 234 15.54 -34.38 -9.45
CA TYR A 234 14.93 -35.71 -9.35
C TYR A 234 13.79 -35.79 -8.33
N GLU A 235 13.60 -34.75 -7.51
CA GLU A 235 12.57 -34.72 -6.47
C GLU A 235 11.22 -34.26 -7.03
N ILE A 236 11.23 -33.40 -8.04
CA ILE A 236 10.02 -32.86 -8.66
C ILE A 236 9.06 -33.97 -9.15
N GLY A 237 9.61 -35.04 -9.74
CA GLY A 237 8.83 -36.21 -10.18
C GLY A 237 8.41 -37.13 -9.05
N ASN A 238 9.11 -37.11 -7.91
CA ASN A 238 8.73 -37.86 -6.71
C ASN A 238 7.53 -37.22 -6.01
N VAL A 239 7.56 -35.88 -5.86
CA VAL A 239 6.51 -35.10 -5.20
C VAL A 239 5.22 -35.12 -6.03
N THR A 240 5.33 -35.00 -7.35
CA THR A 240 4.17 -34.97 -8.24
C THR A 240 3.65 -36.36 -8.63
N GLY A 241 4.41 -37.43 -8.37
CA GLY A 241 4.08 -38.81 -8.78
C GLY A 241 4.10 -39.05 -10.29
N LEU A 242 4.43 -38.03 -11.09
CA LEU A 242 4.34 -38.02 -12.53
C LEU A 242 5.63 -37.45 -13.13
N GLN A 243 5.83 -37.70 -14.42
CA GLN A 243 6.90 -37.04 -15.17
C GLN A 243 6.61 -35.53 -15.28
N ARG A 244 7.52 -34.72 -14.72
CA ARG A 244 7.49 -33.24 -14.77
C ARG A 244 8.87 -32.69 -15.13
N ASP A 245 8.87 -31.53 -15.79
CA ASP A 245 10.08 -30.87 -16.26
C ASP A 245 10.59 -29.91 -15.17
N TRP A 246 11.78 -30.12 -14.65
CA TRP A 246 12.48 -29.17 -13.78
C TRP A 246 12.94 -27.97 -14.63
N LEU A 247 12.60 -26.76 -14.20
CA LEU A 247 12.89 -25.51 -14.92
C LEU A 247 13.67 -24.54 -14.01
N ASP A 248 14.70 -23.91 -14.59
CA ASP A 248 15.46 -22.83 -13.99
C ASP A 248 15.78 -21.81 -15.09
N LEU A 249 14.97 -20.76 -15.15
CA LEU A 249 15.04 -19.68 -16.14
C LEU A 249 15.39 -18.36 -15.42
N SER A 250 16.28 -17.58 -15.99
CA SER A 250 16.60 -16.24 -15.49
C SER A 250 16.68 -15.22 -16.62
N TRP A 251 16.09 -14.05 -16.37
CA TRP A 251 16.20 -12.87 -17.22
C TRP A 251 16.86 -11.76 -16.42
N ASP A 252 18.04 -11.33 -16.85
CA ASP A 252 18.78 -10.23 -16.22
C ASP A 252 18.62 -8.95 -17.03
N GLY A 253 18.55 -7.83 -16.32
CA GLY A 253 18.54 -6.49 -16.90
C GLY A 253 17.37 -6.27 -17.84
N ILE A 254 16.14 -6.41 -17.34
CA ILE A 254 14.93 -6.13 -18.13
C ILE A 254 14.61 -4.64 -18.02
N ASN A 255 14.50 -3.97 -19.15
CA ASN A 255 14.10 -2.56 -19.23
C ASN A 255 12.99 -2.42 -20.27
N ILE A 256 11.86 -1.83 -19.87
CA ILE A 256 10.70 -1.56 -20.71
C ILE A 256 10.54 -0.05 -20.81
N TYR A 257 10.64 0.50 -22.01
CA TYR A 257 10.68 1.94 -22.22
C TYR A 257 10.38 2.35 -23.68
N PRO A 258 9.88 3.57 -23.92
CA PRO A 258 9.11 4.36 -22.97
C PRO A 258 7.74 3.68 -22.73
N VAL A 259 7.22 3.77 -21.51
CA VAL A 259 5.92 3.21 -21.10
C VAL A 259 4.86 4.31 -21.07
N ASN A 260 3.69 4.05 -21.66
CA ASN A 260 2.53 4.93 -21.57
C ASN A 260 1.76 4.68 -20.25
N PHE A 261 2.27 5.22 -19.15
CA PHE A 261 1.64 5.10 -17.83
C PHE A 261 0.23 5.68 -17.74
N PRO A 262 -0.11 6.83 -18.36
CA PRO A 262 -1.48 7.32 -18.37
C PRO A 262 -2.46 6.25 -18.86
N LYS A 263 -2.14 5.59 -19.99
CA LYS A 263 -2.98 4.52 -20.53
C LYS A 263 -2.93 3.23 -19.71
N ALA A 264 -1.77 2.87 -19.16
CA ALA A 264 -1.64 1.68 -18.32
C ALA A 264 -2.48 1.79 -17.04
N LEU A 265 -2.59 2.99 -16.45
CA LEU A 265 -3.37 3.22 -15.23
C LEU A 265 -4.87 3.44 -15.51
N SER A 266 -5.24 3.95 -16.70
CA SER A 266 -6.65 4.27 -17.02
C SER A 266 -7.40 3.19 -17.82
N ASP A 267 -6.72 2.43 -18.68
CA ASP A 267 -7.34 1.64 -19.76
C ASP A 267 -6.85 0.18 -19.78
N THR A 268 -6.24 -0.27 -18.68
CA THR A 268 -5.71 -1.65 -18.43
C THR A 268 -4.64 -2.16 -19.39
N ALA A 269 -4.29 -1.41 -20.44
CA ALA A 269 -3.30 -1.81 -21.43
C ALA A 269 -1.92 -1.19 -21.13
N LEU A 270 -0.92 -2.04 -20.90
CA LEU A 270 0.47 -1.61 -20.85
C LEU A 270 1.02 -1.45 -22.27
N ILE A 271 1.20 -0.19 -22.71
CA ILE A 271 1.82 0.12 -24.01
C ILE A 271 3.25 0.60 -23.76
N ALA A 272 4.20 -0.02 -24.45
CA ALA A 272 5.61 0.36 -24.41
C ALA A 272 6.21 0.44 -25.83
N GLY A 273 7.22 1.27 -26.01
CA GLY A 273 7.94 1.36 -27.29
C GLY A 273 8.89 0.19 -27.53
N ALA A 274 9.61 -0.25 -26.50
CA ALA A 274 10.55 -1.35 -26.57
C ALA A 274 10.64 -2.12 -25.24
N VAL A 275 11.09 -3.37 -25.36
CA VAL A 275 11.51 -4.21 -24.23
C VAL A 275 12.95 -4.66 -24.53
N ARG A 276 13.87 -4.33 -23.65
CA ARG A 276 15.25 -4.79 -23.70
C ARG A 276 15.48 -5.79 -22.58
N ILE A 277 16.07 -6.93 -22.92
CA ILE A 277 16.52 -7.95 -21.99
C ILE A 277 18.01 -8.09 -22.24
N GLU A 278 18.84 -7.90 -21.23
CA GLU A 278 20.29 -7.95 -21.39
C GLU A 278 20.80 -9.38 -21.51
N ARG A 279 20.30 -10.27 -20.66
CA ARG A 279 20.67 -11.68 -20.67
C ARG A 279 19.46 -12.56 -20.36
N PHE A 280 19.40 -13.69 -21.03
CA PHE A 280 18.46 -14.75 -20.74
C PHE A 280 19.21 -16.08 -20.62
N GLU A 281 19.01 -16.79 -19.51
CA GLU A 281 19.52 -18.13 -19.31
C GLU A 281 18.34 -19.09 -19.06
N ALA A 282 18.40 -20.26 -19.69
CA ALA A 282 17.36 -21.28 -19.58
C ALA A 282 17.99 -22.65 -19.36
N ARG A 283 17.56 -23.32 -18.29
CA ARG A 283 17.90 -24.71 -18.02
C ARG A 283 16.62 -25.50 -17.79
N ALA A 284 16.50 -26.61 -18.48
CA ALA A 284 15.40 -27.55 -18.32
C ALA A 284 15.97 -28.96 -18.13
N PHE A 285 15.36 -29.72 -17.23
CA PHE A 285 15.68 -31.12 -16.98
C PHE A 285 14.39 -31.94 -16.89
N LYS A 286 14.35 -33.11 -17.54
CA LYS A 286 13.18 -33.97 -17.55
C LYS A 286 13.51 -35.34 -16.99
N ASP A 287 12.91 -35.71 -15.87
CA ASP A 287 13.06 -37.06 -15.34
C ASP A 287 12.15 -38.03 -16.12
N ARG A 288 12.76 -38.95 -16.88
CA ARG A 288 12.04 -39.97 -17.66
C ARG A 288 11.76 -41.26 -16.89
N ARG A 289 12.16 -41.34 -15.60
CA ARG A 289 11.96 -42.54 -14.77
C ARG A 289 10.54 -42.68 -14.23
N ARG A 290 9.75 -41.59 -14.23
CA ARG A 290 8.34 -41.56 -13.80
C ARG A 290 7.42 -41.74 -15.01
N THR A 291 6.20 -42.21 -14.76
CA THR A 291 5.18 -42.34 -15.80
C THR A 291 4.77 -40.98 -16.33
N PHE A 292 4.56 -40.90 -17.64
CA PHE A 292 3.97 -39.72 -18.27
C PHE A 292 2.48 -39.60 -17.86
N PRO A 293 1.98 -38.41 -17.52
CA PRO A 293 0.56 -38.19 -17.22
C PRO A 293 -0.35 -38.49 -18.41
#